data_AF-I0A089-F1
#
_entry.id   AF-I0A089-F1
#
_cell.length_a   1.000
_cell.length_b   1.000
_cell.length_c   1.000
_cell.angle_alpha   90.00
_cell.angle_beta   90.00
_cell.angle_gamma   90.00
#
_symmetry.space_group_name_H-M   'P 1'
#
loop_
_entity.id
_entity.type
_entity.pdbx_description
1 polymer ?
#
loop_
_entity_poly.entity_id
_entity_poly.type
_entity_poly.pdbx_seq_one_letter_code
_entity_poly.pdbx_strand_id
1 'polypeptide(L)'
;MSAPSQEKKSKELKLEAKQLITRDQVMQNPKLMKLLKLIDIYGEITEKGLNTLIYKLKEKGIQFDYTFFKVGNAIVSKSLKEDILALLYVEFLETAGRAKKLKTTSIGKEALSLVRIPENEMNELKKAVEELRGEIAMVEAEVELQSKHLGSKK
;
A
#
# COMPACT_ATOMS: atom_id res chain seq x y z
N MET A 1 -59.28 9.26 25.63
CA MET A 1 -58.59 8.65 24.48
C MET A 1 -57.16 9.16 24.49
N SER A 2 -56.19 8.32 24.83
CA SER A 2 -54.78 8.73 24.98
C SER A 2 -53.96 8.13 23.84
N ALA A 3 -53.31 9.00 23.06
CA ALA A 3 -52.48 8.62 21.92
C ALA A 3 -51.17 7.94 22.37
N PRO A 4 -50.62 6.99 21.60
CA PRO A 4 -49.38 6.31 21.94
C PRO A 4 -48.15 7.15 21.56
N SER A 5 -47.23 7.31 22.51
CA SER A 5 -45.93 7.94 22.33
C SER A 5 -45.04 7.10 21.41
N GLN A 6 -44.56 7.69 20.32
CA GLN A 6 -43.54 7.08 19.46
C GLN A 6 -42.16 7.16 20.13
N GLU A 7 -41.64 6.01 20.57
CA GLU A 7 -40.26 5.85 21.00
C GLU A 7 -39.29 6.08 19.82
N LYS A 8 -38.51 7.15 19.91
CA LYS A 8 -37.38 7.41 19.00
C LYS A 8 -36.26 6.41 19.30
N LYS A 9 -36.08 5.41 18.43
CA LYS A 9 -34.86 4.59 18.37
C LYS A 9 -33.65 5.50 18.14
N SER A 10 -32.90 5.75 19.20
CA SER A 10 -31.61 6.43 19.13
C SER A 10 -30.60 5.47 18.47
N LYS A 11 -29.98 5.90 17.37
CA LYS A 11 -28.89 5.15 16.73
C LYS A 11 -27.69 5.20 17.68
N GLU A 12 -27.44 4.11 18.39
CA GLU A 12 -26.20 3.95 19.15
C GLU A 12 -25.01 4.04 18.20
N LEU A 13 -24.17 5.06 18.41
CA LEU A 13 -22.91 5.21 17.71
C LEU A 13 -21.96 4.12 18.24
N LYS A 14 -21.83 3.01 17.51
CA LYS A 14 -20.80 2.01 17.83
C LYS A 14 -19.44 2.62 17.52
N LEU A 15 -18.80 3.17 18.55
CA LEU A 15 -17.39 3.52 18.53
C LEU A 15 -16.58 2.22 18.57
N GLU A 16 -16.33 1.64 17.40
CA GLU A 16 -15.35 0.58 17.27
C GLU A 16 -13.97 1.20 17.56
N ALA A 17 -13.37 0.83 18.69
CA ALA A 17 -12.01 1.24 19.03
C ALA A 17 -11.05 0.65 17.99
N LYS A 18 -10.66 1.45 17.01
CA LYS A 18 -9.65 1.08 16.02
C LYS A 18 -8.34 0.89 16.78
N GLN A 19 -7.93 -0.35 16.99
CA GLN A 19 -6.66 -0.69 17.63
C GLN A 19 -5.54 0.03 16.86
N LEU A 20 -4.80 0.91 17.55
CA LEU A 20 -3.72 1.67 16.94
C LEU A 20 -2.55 0.70 16.70
N ILE A 21 -2.11 0.57 15.45
CA ILE A 21 -0.95 -0.26 15.10
C ILE A 21 0.33 0.49 15.46
N THR A 22 1.27 -0.17 16.14
CA THR A 22 2.54 0.43 16.56
C THR A 22 3.69 0.08 15.60
N ARG A 23 4.77 0.87 15.63
CA ARG A 23 6.00 0.59 14.87
C ARG A 23 6.57 -0.80 15.15
N ASP A 24 6.62 -1.20 16.42
CA ASP A 24 7.12 -2.52 16.83
C ASP A 24 6.28 -3.66 16.25
N GLN A 25 4.95 -3.52 16.27
CA GLN A 25 4.04 -4.51 15.67
C GLN A 25 4.25 -4.62 14.15
N VAL A 26 4.52 -3.51 13.47
CA VAL A 26 4.86 -3.50 12.04
C VAL A 26 6.20 -4.18 11.79
N MET A 27 7.23 -3.87 12.58
CA MET A 27 8.57 -4.46 12.44
C MET A 27 8.60 -5.98 12.68
N GLN A 28 7.73 -6.46 13.57
CA GLN A 28 7.57 -7.90 13.83
C GLN A 28 6.76 -8.63 12.76
N ASN A 29 6.11 -7.90 11.84
CA ASN A 29 5.31 -8.49 10.77
C ASN A 29 6.16 -8.65 9.48
N PRO A 30 6.58 -9.88 9.12
CA PRO A 30 7.46 -10.10 7.98
C PRO A 30 6.85 -9.64 6.66
N LYS A 31 5.52 -9.75 6.52
CA LYS A 31 4.80 -9.34 5.32
C LYS A 31 4.87 -7.83 5.11
N LEU A 32 4.65 -7.05 6.16
CA LEU A 32 4.74 -5.58 6.09
C LEU A 32 6.17 -5.11 5.82
N MET A 33 7.17 -5.75 6.46
CA MET A 33 8.57 -5.41 6.23
C MET A 33 9.04 -5.81 4.83
N LYS A 34 8.56 -6.92 4.28
CA LYS A 34 8.78 -7.32 2.89
C LYS A 34 8.15 -6.34 1.90
N LEU A 35 6.91 -5.89 2.17
CA LEU A 35 6.24 -4.86 1.36
C LEU A 35 7.03 -3.53 1.38
N LEU A 36 7.44 -3.08 2.57
CA LEU A 36 8.27 -1.88 2.73
C LEU A 36 9.58 -2.01 1.95
N LYS A 37 10.22 -3.19 2.01
CA LYS A 37 11.46 -3.44 1.26
C LYS A 37 11.24 -3.42 -0.24
N LEU A 38 10.14 -3.97 -0.75
CA LEU A 38 9.81 -3.94 -2.17
C LEU A 38 9.70 -2.49 -2.67
N ILE A 39 9.03 -1.63 -1.91
CA ILE A 39 8.88 -0.20 -2.24
C ILE A 39 10.24 0.51 -2.20
N ASP A 40 11.08 0.23 -1.19
CA ASP A 40 12.44 0.77 -1.07
C ASP A 40 13.34 0.39 -2.26
N ILE A 41 13.29 -0.88 -2.70
CA ILE A 41 14.04 -1.36 -3.88
C ILE A 41 13.54 -0.66 -5.16
N TYR A 42 12.23 -0.46 -5.29
CA TYR A 42 11.67 0.19 -6.47
C TYR A 42 12.04 1.69 -6.53
N GLY A 43 12.03 2.35 -5.37
CA GLY A 43 12.39 3.75 -5.16
C GLY A 43 11.18 4.62 -4.80
N GLU A 44 10.31 4.87 -5.78
CA GLU A 44 9.05 5.60 -5.62
C GLU A 44 8.00 5.02 -6.57
N ILE A 45 6.79 4.75 -6.09
CA ILE A 45 5.76 4.07 -6.88
C ILE A 45 4.34 4.50 -6.49
N THR A 46 3.43 4.69 -7.45
CA THR A 46 2.02 4.94 -7.11
C THR A 46 1.34 3.70 -6.55
N GLU A 47 0.22 3.85 -5.83
CA GLU A 47 -0.57 2.70 -5.35
C GLU A 47 -1.03 1.82 -6.53
N LYS A 48 -1.35 2.42 -7.69
CA LYS A 48 -1.69 1.69 -8.91
C LYS A 48 -0.50 0.88 -9.42
N GLY A 49 0.67 1.51 -9.53
CA GLY A 49 1.92 0.84 -9.92
C GLY A 49 2.27 -0.32 -8.98
N LEU A 50 2.10 -0.13 -7.68
CA LEU A 50 2.39 -1.16 -6.67
C LEU A 50 1.43 -2.35 -6.73
N ASN A 51 0.13 -2.11 -6.95
CA ASN A 51 -0.83 -3.19 -7.20
C ASN A 51 -0.43 -4.02 -8.44
N THR A 52 -0.07 -3.35 -9.53
CA THR A 52 0.38 -4.03 -10.75
C THR A 52 1.68 -4.80 -10.51
N LEU A 53 2.68 -4.18 -9.87
CA LEU A 53 3.96 -4.81 -9.54
C LEU A 53 3.75 -6.09 -8.74
N ILE A 54 3.00 -6.04 -7.64
CA ILE A 54 2.79 -7.21 -6.78
C ILE A 54 1.95 -8.28 -7.49
N TYR A 55 0.97 -7.89 -8.32
CA TYR A 55 0.25 -8.83 -9.16
C TYR A 55 1.17 -9.56 -10.15
N LYS A 56 2.10 -8.84 -10.80
CA LYS A 56 3.10 -9.43 -11.70
C LYS A 56 4.12 -10.31 -10.99
N LEU A 57 4.55 -9.91 -9.79
CA LEU A 57 5.39 -10.75 -8.93
C LEU A 57 4.69 -12.07 -8.60
N LYS A 58 3.40 -12.03 -8.29
CA LYS A 58 2.58 -13.23 -8.08
C LYS A 58 2.53 -14.14 -9.32
N GLU A 59 2.38 -13.57 -10.52
CA GLU A 59 2.44 -14.33 -11.78
C GLU A 59 3.80 -15.01 -12.00
N LYS A 60 4.89 -14.42 -11.48
CA LYS A 60 6.24 -14.99 -11.47
C LYS A 60 6.51 -15.97 -10.31
N GLY A 61 5.53 -16.23 -9.45
CA GLY A 61 5.66 -17.15 -8.32
C GLY A 61 6.13 -16.50 -7.00
N ILE A 62 6.40 -15.20 -6.99
CA ILE A 62 6.82 -14.47 -5.78
C ILE A 62 5.56 -14.04 -5.00
N GLN A 63 5.32 -14.69 -3.86
CA GLN A 63 4.10 -14.51 -3.09
C GLN A 63 4.18 -13.38 -2.04
N PHE A 64 3.07 -12.66 -1.91
CA PHE A 64 2.80 -11.62 -0.91
C PHE A 64 1.43 -11.78 -0.23
N ASP A 65 0.73 -12.90 -0.47
CA ASP A 65 -0.56 -13.24 0.15
C ASP A 65 -1.65 -12.16 0.02
N TYR A 66 -1.68 -11.50 -1.14
CA TYR A 66 -2.73 -10.55 -1.50
C TYR A 66 -3.72 -11.17 -2.49
N THR A 67 -4.99 -10.89 -2.24
CA THR A 67 -6.08 -11.16 -3.19
C THR A 67 -6.28 -9.93 -4.04
N PHE A 68 -6.28 -10.12 -5.35
CA PHE A 68 -6.46 -9.06 -6.34
C PHE A 68 -7.79 -9.21 -7.06
N PHE A 69 -8.42 -8.07 -7.34
CA PHE A 69 -9.63 -7.95 -8.11
C PHE A 69 -9.35 -7.09 -9.34
N LYS A 70 -9.93 -7.46 -10.48
CA LYS A 70 -9.92 -6.64 -11.69
C LYS A 70 -11.21 -5.81 -11.71
N VAL A 71 -11.08 -4.49 -11.74
CA VAL A 71 -12.20 -3.54 -11.85
C VAL A 71 -11.96 -2.70 -13.09
N GLY A 72 -12.61 -3.07 -14.20
CA GLY A 72 -12.26 -2.55 -15.52
C GLY A 72 -10.79 -2.88 -15.85
N ASN A 73 -10.00 -1.86 -16.15
CA ASN A 73 -8.56 -1.99 -16.44
C ASN A 73 -7.68 -1.88 -15.19
N ALA A 74 -8.25 -1.71 -13.99
CA ALA A 74 -7.49 -1.57 -12.76
C ALA A 74 -7.35 -2.92 -12.02
N ILE A 75 -6.15 -3.16 -11.48
CA ILE A 75 -5.86 -4.24 -10.55
C ILE A 75 -5.84 -3.63 -9.15
N VAL A 76 -6.66 -4.15 -8.24
CA VAL A 76 -6.79 -3.61 -6.89
C VAL A 76 -6.78 -4.72 -5.83
N SER A 77 -6.22 -4.42 -4.67
CA SER A 77 -6.29 -5.31 -3.50
C SER A 77 -6.62 -4.52 -2.24
N LYS A 78 -7.71 -4.91 -1.57
CA LYS A 78 -8.13 -4.28 -0.31
C LYS A 78 -7.10 -4.49 0.80
N SER A 79 -6.57 -5.71 0.93
CA SER A 79 -5.59 -6.03 1.96
C SER A 79 -4.23 -5.38 1.70
N LEU A 80 -3.82 -5.22 0.43
CA LEU A 80 -2.63 -4.42 0.12
C LEU A 80 -2.81 -2.96 0.52
N LYS A 81 -4.00 -2.39 0.24
CA LYS A 81 -4.32 -1.02 0.63
C LYS A 81 -4.28 -0.84 2.15
N GLU A 82 -4.80 -1.79 2.91
CA GLU A 82 -4.75 -1.77 4.38
C GLU A 82 -3.31 -1.82 4.91
N ASP A 83 -2.45 -2.66 4.32
CA ASP A 83 -1.04 -2.76 4.67
C ASP A 83 -0.25 -1.48 4.32
N ILE A 84 -0.54 -0.86 3.17
CA ILE A 84 0.01 0.46 2.80
C ILE A 84 -0.40 1.52 3.81
N LEU A 85 -1.68 1.55 4.21
CA LEU A 85 -2.18 2.49 5.21
C LEU A 85 -1.53 2.27 6.58
N ALA A 86 -1.27 1.02 6.98
CA ALA A 86 -0.53 0.72 8.20
C ALA A 86 0.90 1.28 8.16
N LEU A 87 1.61 1.08 7.04
CA LEU A 87 2.97 1.61 6.86
C LEU A 87 3.03 3.14 6.81
N LEU A 88 2.02 3.78 6.22
CA LEU A 88 1.87 5.24 6.25
C LEU A 88 1.56 5.74 7.66
N TYR A 89 0.69 5.04 8.39
CA TYR A 89 0.28 5.42 9.75
C TYR A 89 1.45 5.43 10.73
N VAL A 90 2.38 4.48 10.61
CA VAL A 90 3.59 4.42 11.44
C VAL A 90 4.77 5.22 10.87
N GLU A 91 4.55 5.95 9.78
CA GLU A 91 5.51 6.82 9.08
C GLU A 91 6.71 6.07 8.47
N PHE A 92 6.58 4.78 8.17
CA PHE A 92 7.59 4.04 7.41
C PHE A 92 7.52 4.35 5.91
N LEU A 93 6.31 4.69 5.45
CA LEU A 93 6.08 5.27 4.12
C LEU A 93 5.63 6.72 4.25
N GLU A 94 5.85 7.46 3.17
CA GLU A 94 5.26 8.77 2.91
C GLU A 94 4.73 8.83 1.47
N THR A 95 3.90 9.84 1.19
CA THR A 95 3.46 10.14 -0.18
C THR A 95 4.19 11.37 -0.72
N ALA A 96 4.76 11.26 -1.91
CA ALA A 96 5.50 12.31 -2.60
C ALA A 96 4.82 12.77 -3.90
N GLY A 97 4.90 14.07 -4.17
CA GLY A 97 4.45 14.68 -5.43
C GLY A 97 2.94 14.65 -5.68
N ARG A 98 2.52 15.17 -6.83
CA ARG A 98 1.09 15.28 -7.21
C ARG A 98 0.43 13.94 -7.46
N ALA A 99 1.19 12.96 -7.96
CA ALA A 99 0.72 11.60 -8.19
C ALA A 99 0.62 10.76 -6.90
N LYS A 100 0.99 11.33 -5.74
CA LYS A 100 0.99 10.65 -4.43
C LYS A 100 1.76 9.33 -4.47
N LYS A 101 2.99 9.36 -4.99
CA LYS A 101 3.87 8.19 -5.03
C LYS A 101 4.26 7.80 -3.62
N LEU A 102 4.22 6.52 -3.31
CA LEU A 102 4.72 5.94 -2.08
C LEU A 102 6.23 5.91 -2.11
N LYS A 103 6.85 6.32 -1.00
CA LYS A 103 8.29 6.33 -0.80
C LYS A 103 8.61 5.92 0.63
N THR A 104 9.70 5.19 0.82
CA THR A 104 10.22 4.86 2.15
C THR A 104 10.86 6.08 2.81
N THR A 105 10.43 6.40 4.03
CA THR A 105 10.99 7.52 4.82
C THR A 105 12.36 7.15 5.39
N SER A 106 13.06 8.12 6.00
CA SER A 106 14.28 7.83 6.78
C SER A 106 14.02 6.84 7.92
N ILE A 107 12.88 6.97 8.61
CA ILE A 107 12.48 6.06 9.70
C ILE A 107 12.22 4.65 9.14
N GLY A 108 11.54 4.54 8.00
CA GLY A 108 11.31 3.25 7.34
C GLY A 108 12.61 2.57 6.92
N LYS A 109 13.60 3.34 6.44
CA LYS A 109 14.94 2.82 6.10
C LYS A 109 15.70 2.32 7.33
N GLU A 110 15.62 3.05 8.44
CA GLU A 110 16.20 2.61 9.71
C GLU A 110 15.55 1.31 10.18
N ALA A 111 14.21 1.21 10.16
CA ALA A 111 13.49 -0.01 10.49
C ALA A 111 13.91 -1.20 9.60
N LEU A 112 14.09 -0.99 8.29
CA LEU A 112 14.59 -2.02 7.37
C LEU A 112 16.02 -2.48 7.69
N SER A 113 16.86 -1.62 8.26
CA SER A 113 18.24 -1.98 8.65
C SER A 113 18.29 -2.91 9.87
N LEU A 114 17.23 -2.88 10.69
CA LEU A 114 17.10 -3.68 11.90
C LEU A 114 16.44 -5.05 11.66
N VAL A 115 15.78 -5.23 10.51
CA VAL A 115 15.08 -6.47 10.16
C VAL A 115 15.87 -7.27 9.15
N ARG A 116 16.14 -8.53 9.47
CA ARG A 116 16.85 -9.45 8.57
C ARG A 116 15.89 -10.03 7.54
N ILE A 117 16.08 -9.66 6.27
CA ILE A 117 15.45 -10.31 5.11
C ILE A 117 16.49 -11.28 4.51
N PRO A 118 16.14 -12.56 4.27
CA PRO A 118 17.04 -13.52 3.65
C PRO A 118 17.65 -13.01 2.34
N GLU A 119 18.94 -13.25 2.13
CA GLU A 119 19.68 -12.71 0.97
C GLU A 119 19.17 -13.26 -0.36
N ASN A 120 18.79 -14.55 -0.39
CA ASN A 120 18.16 -15.16 -1.55
C ASN A 120 16.86 -14.45 -1.93
N GLU A 121 16.00 -14.15 -0.96
CA GLU A 121 14.76 -13.42 -1.15
C GLU A 121 15.03 -11.97 -1.61
N MET A 122 16.04 -11.31 -1.03
CA MET A 122 16.46 -9.97 -1.44
C MET A 122 16.90 -9.92 -2.90
N ASN A 123 17.70 -10.91 -3.34
CA ASN A 123 18.19 -10.98 -4.70
C ASN A 123 17.08 -11.29 -5.70
N GLU A 124 16.15 -12.18 -5.32
CA GLU A 124 14.95 -12.47 -6.10
C GLU A 124 14.08 -11.22 -6.30
N LEU A 125 13.82 -10.46 -5.22
CA LEU A 125 13.06 -9.21 -5.30
C LEU A 125 13.74 -8.16 -6.20
N LYS A 126 15.05 -7.95 -6.05
CA LYS A 126 15.80 -7.00 -6.87
C LYS A 126 15.71 -7.35 -8.36
N LYS A 127 15.97 -8.62 -8.70
CA LYS A 127 15.91 -9.11 -10.08
C LYS A 127 14.51 -8.95 -10.66
N ALA A 128 13.48 -9.33 -9.91
CA ALA A 128 12.10 -9.24 -10.39
C ALA A 128 11.64 -7.78 -10.56
N VAL A 129 12.06 -6.86 -9.67
CA VAL A 129 11.81 -5.42 -9.83
C VAL A 129 12.50 -4.87 -11.07
N GLU A 130 13.74 -5.25 -11.34
CA GLU A 130 14.49 -4.83 -12.53
C GLU A 130 13.78 -5.28 -13.82
N GLU A 131 13.40 -6.56 -13.89
CA GLU A 131 12.68 -7.13 -15.04
C GLU A 131 11.33 -6.45 -15.30
N LEU A 132 10.59 -6.10 -14.23
CA LEU A 132 9.26 -5.49 -14.34
C LEU A 132 9.30 -3.96 -14.48
N ARG A 133 10.47 -3.32 -14.30
CA ARG A 133 10.58 -1.85 -14.24
C ARG A 133 10.02 -1.16 -15.47
N GLY A 134 10.24 -1.71 -16.66
CA GLY A 134 9.72 -1.16 -17.91
C GLY A 134 8.19 -1.17 -17.98
N GLU A 135 7.57 -2.28 -17.56
CA GLU A 135 6.10 -2.39 -17.54
C GLU A 135 5.48 -1.43 -16.51
N ILE A 136 6.05 -1.37 -15.30
CA ILE A 136 5.54 -0.49 -14.25
C ILE A 136 5.76 0.98 -14.61
N ALA A 137 6.84 1.34 -15.30
CA ALA A 137 7.07 2.70 -15.78
C ALA A 137 5.94 3.21 -16.70
N MET A 138 5.35 2.34 -17.53
CA MET A 138 4.19 2.72 -18.36
C MET A 138 2.96 3.02 -17.50
N VAL A 139 2.73 2.24 -16.44
CA VAL A 139 1.64 2.47 -15.48
C VAL A 139 1.85 3.78 -14.72
N GLU A 140 3.08 4.07 -14.28
CA GLU A 140 3.43 5.31 -13.60
C GLU A 140 3.19 6.53 -14.49
N ALA A 141 3.60 6.46 -15.76
CA ALA A 141 3.38 7.54 -16.72
C ALA A 141 1.89 7.86 -16.92
N GLU A 142 1.04 6.83 -16.98
CA GLU A 142 -0.41 7.00 -17.07
C GLU A 142 -0.98 7.78 -15.87
N VAL A 143 -0.58 7.39 -14.64
CA VAL A 143 -1.05 8.04 -13.40
C VAL A 143 -0.53 9.47 -13.32
N GLU A 144 0.72 9.72 -13.69
CA GLU A 144 1.29 11.06 -13.73
C GLU A 144 0.52 11.97 -14.69
N LEU A 145 0.20 11.51 -15.90
CA LEU A 145 -0.61 12.26 -16.85
C LEU A 145 -1.98 12.61 -16.27
N GLN A 146 -2.68 11.65 -15.65
CA GLN A 146 -3.97 11.88 -15.01
C GLN A 146 -3.88 12.91 -13.88
N SER A 147 -2.82 12.83 -13.06
CA SER A 147 -2.60 13.74 -11.94
C SER A 147 -2.30 15.19 -12.39
N LYS A 148 -1.66 15.38 -13.55
CA LYS A 148 -1.42 16.71 -14.13
C LYS A 148 -2.73 17.38 -14.56
N HIS A 149 -3.61 16.64 -15.23
CA HIS A 149 -4.90 17.18 -15.71
C HIS A 149 -5.84 17.57 -14.57
N LEU A 150 -5.81 16.85 -13.45
CA LEU A 150 -6.58 17.18 -12.25
C LEU A 150 -6.06 18.45 -11.54
N GLY A 151 -4.78 18.77 -11.69
CA GLY A 151 -4.16 19.97 -11.13
C GLY A 151 -4.41 21.25 -11.93
N SER A 152 -4.79 21.16 -13.20
CA SER A 152 -5.09 22.32 -14.08
C SER A 152 -6.52 22.84 -13.98
N LYS A 153 -7.38 22.24 -13.16
CA LYS A 153 -8.78 22.68 -12.92
C LYS A 153 -8.97 23.48 -11.62
N LYS A 154 -7.91 24.09 -11.09
CA LYS A 154 -7.97 24.97 -9.91
C LYS A 154 -7.54 26.37 -10.27
#